data_AF-A0A9W6W842-F1
#
_entry.id   AF-A0A9W6W842-F1
#
_cell.length_a   1.000
_cell.length_b   1.000
_cell.length_c   1.000
_cell.angle_alpha   90.00
_cell.angle_beta   90.00
_cell.angle_gamma   90.00
#
_symmetry.space_group_name_H-M   'P 1'
#
loop_
_entity.id
_entity.type
_entity.pdbx_description
1 polymer ?
#
loop_
_entity_poly.entity_id
_entity_poly.type
_entity_poly.pdbx_seq_one_letter_code
_entity_poly.pdbx_strand_id
1 'polypeptide(L)'
;MKLALRTAARLVLVALAGVLVAGAVAAAPAQASDPGTNVVGGTRAALGEFPWMVRLSMGCGGSLVHPQVVLTAAHCVSGTGNNTSITATLGVVDLQDSTAIKVNSTYVLQAPGYNGTGKDWALIKLASPVNNVPLATLATDGSNDNGTFNIMGWGAASEGGAQQRYLLKAQVPFISDATCKAAGGSYSGLVDAEEICAGLTQGGVDTCQGDSGGPMTKTVNGTQIQVGIVSWGEGCARPGKPGVYSQVSGMYTNIKAGLDQLTGTVPPGGCGKSFTNGTDVNIPDNTTVTSTVTASGCSGAASGSSKVEVHIVHTYIGDLIVTLIAPDGSRYVLHNRAGGSADNINQTYTVNLSSETANGAWKLEVADKASADTGKIDTWTLTV
;
A
#
# COMPACT_ATOMS: atom_id res chain seq x y z
N MET A 1 13.20 99.31 -25.27
CA MET A 1 14.38 98.55 -24.83
C MET A 1 13.99 97.77 -23.58
N LYS A 2 14.04 96.43 -23.65
CA LYS A 2 13.67 95.52 -22.56
C LYS A 2 14.58 95.76 -21.34
N LEU A 3 14.04 95.75 -20.11
CA LEU A 3 14.59 94.94 -19.02
C LEU A 3 13.59 94.87 -17.85
N ALA A 4 13.16 93.65 -17.56
CA ALA A 4 12.18 93.31 -16.54
C ALA A 4 12.82 93.26 -15.14
N LEU A 5 12.14 93.89 -14.18
CA LEU A 5 12.34 93.70 -12.73
C LEU A 5 12.04 92.25 -12.35
N ARG A 6 12.95 91.62 -11.60
CA ARG A 6 12.64 90.44 -10.78
C ARG A 6 13.14 90.65 -9.36
N THR A 7 12.19 91.02 -8.52
CA THR A 7 12.27 91.12 -7.07
C THR A 7 12.44 89.73 -6.46
N ALA A 8 13.42 89.59 -5.56
CA ALA A 8 13.67 88.35 -4.84
C ALA A 8 12.63 88.13 -3.74
N ALA A 9 11.88 87.02 -3.81
CA ALA A 9 11.02 86.53 -2.73
C ALA A 9 11.72 85.34 -2.05
N ARG A 10 12.01 85.49 -0.76
CA ARG A 10 12.52 84.43 0.12
C ARG A 10 11.43 83.38 0.32
N LEU A 11 11.68 82.14 -0.12
CA LEU A 11 10.84 81.00 0.22
C LEU A 11 11.45 80.26 1.41
N VAL A 12 10.64 80.11 2.47
CA VAL A 12 10.96 79.37 3.70
C VAL A 12 10.91 77.86 3.40
N LEU A 13 12.03 77.16 3.60
CA LEU A 13 12.07 75.70 3.58
C LEU A 13 11.46 75.17 4.89
N VAL A 14 10.32 74.48 4.81
CA VAL A 14 9.78 73.67 5.90
C VAL A 14 10.50 72.31 5.86
N ALA A 15 11.39 72.08 6.82
CA ALA A 15 12.02 70.77 7.02
C ALA A 15 11.03 69.84 7.75
N LEU A 16 10.48 68.84 7.05
CA LEU A 16 9.81 67.72 7.71
C LEU A 16 10.88 66.82 8.35
N ALA A 17 10.96 66.84 9.67
CA ALA A 17 11.69 65.83 10.44
C ALA A 17 10.87 64.53 10.47
N GLY A 18 11.18 63.60 9.58
CA GLY A 18 10.68 62.23 9.64
C GLY A 18 11.36 61.49 10.80
N VAL A 19 10.60 61.18 11.86
CA VAL A 19 11.06 60.30 12.94
C VAL A 19 11.08 58.87 12.41
N LEU A 20 12.28 58.37 12.08
CA LEU A 20 12.53 56.94 11.85
C LEU A 20 12.50 56.24 13.20
N VAL A 21 11.37 55.61 13.53
CA VAL A 21 11.33 54.61 14.61
C VAL A 21 12.01 53.36 14.08
N ALA A 22 13.30 53.21 14.38
CA ALA A 22 14.00 51.94 14.19
C ALA A 22 13.42 50.93 15.19
N GLY A 23 12.46 50.12 14.74
CA GLY A 23 12.02 48.95 15.49
C GLY A 23 13.21 48.00 15.64
N ALA A 24 13.73 47.88 16.86
CA ALA A 24 14.65 46.82 17.21
C ALA A 24 13.89 45.48 17.08
N VAL A 25 14.06 44.81 15.95
CA VAL A 25 13.66 43.42 15.81
C VAL A 25 14.58 42.66 16.77
N ALA A 26 14.05 42.22 17.91
CA ALA A 26 14.73 41.28 18.76
C ALA A 26 14.96 40.02 17.92
N ALA A 27 16.19 39.82 17.46
CA ALA A 27 16.59 38.59 16.81
C ALA A 27 16.27 37.45 17.79
N ALA A 28 15.42 36.52 17.37
CA ALA A 28 15.25 35.27 18.09
C ALA A 28 16.65 34.66 18.33
N PRO A 29 16.92 34.09 19.51
CA PRO A 29 18.22 33.49 19.77
C PRO A 29 18.48 32.46 18.67
N ALA A 30 19.59 32.62 17.96
CA ALA A 30 20.07 31.62 17.02
C ALA A 30 20.14 30.29 17.78
N GLN A 31 19.30 29.33 17.38
CA GLN A 31 19.39 27.99 17.93
C GLN A 31 20.79 27.48 17.62
N ALA A 32 21.53 27.15 18.67
CA ALA A 32 22.85 26.57 18.55
C ALA A 32 22.76 25.33 17.64
N SER A 33 23.44 25.38 16.50
CA SER A 33 23.66 24.23 15.65
C SER A 33 24.53 23.24 16.41
N ASP A 34 23.92 22.14 16.87
CA ASP A 34 24.59 20.99 17.47
C ASP A 34 25.44 20.29 16.39
N PRO A 35 26.78 20.29 16.47
CA PRO A 35 27.62 19.61 15.50
C PRO A 35 27.71 18.13 15.91
N GLY A 36 26.74 17.33 15.47
CA GLY A 36 26.66 15.90 15.78
C GLY A 36 25.86 15.13 14.74
N THR A 37 26.55 14.85 13.62
CA THR A 37 26.29 14.00 12.44
C THR A 37 25.18 12.94 12.45
N ASN A 38 24.65 12.70 11.25
CA ASN A 38 23.26 12.38 10.91
C ASN A 38 23.15 11.03 10.15
N VAL A 39 21.97 10.58 9.62
CA VAL A 39 21.90 9.66 8.43
C VAL A 39 23.02 10.08 7.50
N VAL A 40 23.85 9.20 6.91
CA VAL A 40 25.16 9.62 6.36
C VAL A 40 25.03 10.97 5.64
N GLY A 41 25.63 12.05 6.19
CA GLY A 41 25.52 13.43 5.67
C GLY A 41 24.21 14.26 5.83
N GLY A 42 23.23 13.81 6.62
CA GLY A 42 21.90 14.40 6.84
C GLY A 42 21.78 15.50 7.92
N THR A 43 20.62 15.66 8.57
CA THR A 43 20.32 16.52 9.76
C THR A 43 19.24 15.88 10.66
N ARG A 44 19.03 16.37 11.90
CA ARG A 44 17.89 15.94 12.74
C ARG A 44 16.55 16.36 12.13
N ALA A 45 15.57 15.46 12.16
CA ALA A 45 14.19 15.77 11.79
C ALA A 45 13.47 16.48 12.94
N ALA A 46 12.57 17.41 12.60
CA ALA A 46 11.70 18.04 13.60
C ALA A 46 10.54 17.11 13.99
N LEU A 47 10.04 17.23 15.21
CA LEU A 47 8.84 16.51 15.64
C LEU A 47 7.66 16.89 14.72
N GLY A 48 6.96 15.88 14.20
CA GLY A 48 5.83 16.07 13.29
C GLY A 48 6.21 16.34 11.83
N GLU A 49 7.50 16.37 11.48
CA GLU A 49 7.95 16.55 10.09
C GLU A 49 7.62 15.34 9.21
N PHE A 50 7.82 14.14 9.75
CA PHE A 50 7.50 12.86 9.10
C PHE A 50 6.67 11.98 10.04
N PRO A 51 5.41 12.37 10.32
CA PRO A 51 4.64 11.79 11.40
C PRO A 51 4.34 10.30 11.22
N TRP A 52 4.24 9.83 9.96
CA TRP A 52 4.04 8.41 9.61
C TRP A 52 5.29 7.53 9.81
N MET A 53 6.44 8.07 10.20
CA MET A 53 7.65 7.26 10.38
C MET A 53 7.49 6.22 11.49
N VAL A 54 7.94 5.00 11.20
CA VAL A 54 7.90 3.86 12.13
C VAL A 54 9.28 3.26 12.28
N ARG A 55 9.68 3.00 13.53
CA ARG A 55 10.81 2.12 13.88
C ARG A 55 10.27 0.75 14.28
N LEU A 56 10.72 -0.30 13.60
CA LEU A 56 10.31 -1.69 13.84
C LEU A 56 11.37 -2.43 14.65
N SER A 57 10.97 -3.19 15.68
CA SER A 57 11.86 -3.77 16.71
C SER A 57 13.06 -4.58 16.19
N MET A 58 12.96 -5.24 15.04
CA MET A 58 14.05 -6.03 14.43
C MET A 58 15.18 -5.19 13.81
N GLY A 59 15.08 -3.85 13.88
CA GLY A 59 16.10 -2.97 13.31
C GLY A 59 15.79 -2.55 11.87
N CYS A 60 14.52 -2.35 11.55
CA CYS A 60 14.07 -1.76 10.29
C CYS A 60 13.23 -0.48 10.52
N GLY A 61 13.08 0.30 9.47
CA GLY A 61 12.09 1.36 9.34
C GLY A 61 10.78 0.90 8.68
N GLY A 62 9.82 1.82 8.63
CA GLY A 62 8.56 1.65 7.93
C GLY A 62 7.77 2.96 7.90
N SER A 63 6.62 2.92 7.23
CA SER A 63 5.66 4.02 7.19
C SER A 63 4.26 3.56 7.53
N LEU A 64 3.55 4.33 8.36
CA LEU A 64 2.13 4.08 8.67
C LEU A 64 1.29 4.54 7.47
N VAL A 65 0.71 3.58 6.74
CA VAL A 65 -0.06 3.82 5.50
C VAL A 65 -1.57 3.64 5.69
N HIS A 66 -1.95 3.04 6.82
CA HIS A 66 -3.32 2.90 7.31
C HIS A 66 -3.25 2.93 8.85
N PRO A 67 -4.29 3.33 9.61
CA PRO A 67 -4.22 3.40 11.07
C PRO A 67 -3.72 2.12 11.73
N GLN A 68 -3.88 0.96 11.10
CA GLN A 68 -3.46 -0.34 11.62
C GLN A 68 -2.48 -1.09 10.70
N VAL A 69 -1.90 -0.44 9.68
CA VAL A 69 -0.95 -1.12 8.77
C VAL A 69 0.29 -0.26 8.52
N VAL A 70 1.45 -0.88 8.69
CA VAL A 70 2.77 -0.32 8.38
C VAL A 70 3.29 -0.97 7.10
N LEU A 71 3.76 -0.15 6.16
CA LEU A 71 4.52 -0.56 4.98
C LEU A 71 6.02 -0.59 5.33
N THR A 72 6.71 -1.64 4.92
CA THR A 72 8.14 -1.84 5.11
C THR A 72 8.71 -2.70 3.97
N ALA A 73 9.97 -3.12 4.07
CA ALA A 73 10.61 -4.00 3.10
C ALA A 73 10.29 -5.49 3.38
N ALA A 74 10.27 -6.31 2.34
CA ALA A 74 10.07 -7.76 2.46
C ALA A 74 11.21 -8.45 3.23
N HIS A 75 12.45 -8.01 3.03
CA HIS A 75 13.61 -8.56 3.73
C HIS A 75 13.63 -8.27 5.24
N CYS A 76 12.83 -7.31 5.71
CA CYS A 76 12.71 -6.99 7.15
C CYS A 76 11.85 -8.00 7.91
N VAL A 77 11.13 -8.87 7.22
CA VAL A 77 10.18 -9.81 7.83
C VAL A 77 10.47 -11.26 7.46
N SER A 78 10.05 -12.20 8.31
CA SER A 78 10.30 -13.64 8.13
C SER A 78 9.26 -14.36 7.26
N GLY A 79 8.53 -13.63 6.40
CA GLY A 79 7.47 -14.17 5.55
C GLY A 79 6.05 -13.89 6.03
N THR A 80 5.07 -14.33 5.23
CA THR A 80 3.64 -14.12 5.48
C THR A 80 3.09 -15.02 6.58
N GLY A 81 2.32 -14.44 7.50
CA GLY A 81 1.59 -15.20 8.52
C GLY A 81 1.32 -14.41 9.81
N ASN A 82 0.77 -15.11 10.80
CA ASN A 82 0.58 -14.57 12.14
C ASN A 82 1.94 -14.17 12.74
N ASN A 83 2.00 -12.98 13.31
CA ASN A 83 3.22 -12.47 13.91
C ASN A 83 2.87 -11.53 15.06
N THR A 84 3.47 -11.75 16.23
CA THR A 84 3.29 -10.91 17.44
C THR A 84 4.61 -10.42 18.01
N SER A 85 5.72 -10.67 17.33
CA SER A 85 7.08 -10.38 17.80
C SER A 85 7.62 -9.02 17.34
N ILE A 86 6.93 -8.37 16.40
CA ILE A 86 7.33 -7.08 15.86
C ILE A 86 6.64 -5.97 16.66
N THR A 87 7.41 -5.06 17.24
CA THR A 87 6.88 -3.84 17.85
C THR A 87 7.15 -2.67 16.92
N ALA A 88 6.10 -1.97 16.52
CA ALA A 88 6.15 -0.70 15.82
C ALA A 88 6.20 0.45 16.84
N THR A 89 7.22 1.31 16.72
CA THR A 89 7.40 2.53 17.53
C THR A 89 7.27 3.75 16.64
N LEU A 90 6.42 4.71 17.01
CA LEU A 90 6.05 5.86 16.16
C LEU A 90 5.55 7.05 16.99
N GLY A 91 5.34 8.19 16.33
CA GLY A 91 4.86 9.44 16.96
C GLY A 91 5.95 10.26 17.67
N VAL A 92 7.22 9.88 17.54
CA VAL A 92 8.37 10.53 18.19
C VAL A 92 9.53 10.68 17.21
N VAL A 93 10.45 11.59 17.51
CA VAL A 93 11.75 11.69 16.83
C VAL A 93 12.90 11.23 17.72
N ASP A 94 12.71 11.15 19.04
CA ASP A 94 13.65 10.56 19.99
C ASP A 94 13.08 9.22 20.48
N LEU A 95 13.78 8.11 20.20
CA LEU A 95 13.33 6.77 20.58
C LEU A 95 13.30 6.52 22.10
N GLN A 96 13.88 7.41 22.91
CA GLN A 96 13.79 7.36 24.37
C GLN A 96 12.66 8.23 24.93
N ASP A 97 11.92 8.95 24.09
CA ASP A 97 10.77 9.73 24.53
C ASP A 97 9.68 8.79 25.08
N SER A 98 9.24 9.04 26.31
CA SER A 98 8.22 8.25 26.99
C SER A 98 6.84 8.34 26.32
N THR A 99 6.63 9.34 25.46
CA THR A 99 5.37 9.52 24.70
C THR A 99 5.29 8.66 23.43
N ALA A 100 6.34 7.89 23.13
CA ALA A 100 6.37 7.00 21.97
C ALA A 100 5.20 6.02 21.97
N ILE A 101 4.46 5.99 20.86
CA ILE A 101 3.40 5.02 20.63
C ILE A 101 4.08 3.70 20.25
N LYS A 102 3.77 2.63 21.00
CA LYS A 102 4.28 1.28 20.76
C LYS A 102 3.14 0.31 20.56
N VAL A 103 3.09 -0.33 19.40
CA VAL A 103 2.04 -1.30 19.06
C VAL A 103 2.68 -2.55 18.48
N ASN A 104 2.27 -3.72 18.98
CA ASN A 104 2.75 -4.98 18.44
C ASN A 104 2.03 -5.34 17.13
N SER A 105 2.67 -6.16 16.31
CA SER A 105 2.04 -6.82 15.16
C SER A 105 1.02 -7.88 15.59
N THR A 106 0.13 -8.22 14.67
CA THR A 106 -0.68 -9.46 14.71
C THR A 106 -0.47 -10.33 13.48
N TYR A 107 -0.06 -9.72 12.36
CA TYR A 107 0.09 -10.41 11.08
C TYR A 107 1.10 -9.68 10.20
N VAL A 108 1.80 -10.43 9.36
CA VAL A 108 2.68 -9.92 8.31
C VAL A 108 2.20 -10.48 6.97
N LEU A 109 2.14 -9.61 5.97
CA LEU A 109 2.00 -9.99 4.57
C LEU A 109 3.27 -9.57 3.84
N GLN A 110 4.09 -10.55 3.45
CA GLN A 110 5.23 -10.32 2.58
C GLN A 110 4.77 -10.30 1.11
N ALA A 111 5.42 -9.49 0.28
CA ALA A 111 5.16 -9.45 -1.15
C ALA A 111 5.11 -10.86 -1.78
N PRO A 112 4.03 -11.22 -2.50
CA PRO A 112 3.94 -12.51 -3.17
C PRO A 112 5.10 -12.71 -4.16
N GLY A 113 5.80 -13.83 -4.00
CA GLY A 113 6.92 -14.20 -4.87
C GLY A 113 8.24 -13.47 -4.61
N TYR A 114 8.36 -12.71 -3.51
CA TYR A 114 9.65 -12.19 -3.08
C TYR A 114 10.65 -13.32 -2.84
N ASN A 115 11.83 -13.23 -3.46
CA ASN A 115 12.88 -14.25 -3.42
C ASN A 115 14.27 -13.67 -3.09
N GLY A 116 14.33 -12.42 -2.65
CA GLY A 116 15.57 -11.68 -2.41
C GLY A 116 15.93 -10.65 -3.49
N THR A 117 15.16 -10.55 -4.58
CA THR A 117 15.42 -9.59 -5.67
C THR A 117 14.11 -9.01 -6.19
N GLY A 118 14.04 -7.69 -6.38
CA GLY A 118 12.79 -7.00 -6.70
C GLY A 118 11.72 -7.22 -5.62
N LYS A 119 10.51 -6.70 -5.84
CA LYS A 119 9.32 -6.93 -4.97
C LYS A 119 9.56 -6.77 -3.47
N ASP A 120 10.51 -5.94 -3.05
CA ASP A 120 10.95 -5.89 -1.65
C ASP A 120 10.04 -5.00 -0.79
N TRP A 121 8.77 -5.40 -0.66
CA TRP A 121 7.78 -4.76 0.19
C TRP A 121 7.06 -5.77 1.09
N ALA A 122 6.62 -5.30 2.26
CA ALA A 122 5.76 -6.05 3.16
C ALA A 122 4.82 -5.12 3.91
N LEU A 123 3.71 -5.68 4.38
CA LEU A 123 2.74 -5.01 5.23
C LEU A 123 2.69 -5.69 6.59
N ILE A 124 2.69 -4.89 7.65
CA ILE A 124 2.58 -5.35 9.04
C ILE A 124 1.25 -4.84 9.57
N LYS A 125 0.33 -5.76 9.91
CA LYS A 125 -0.91 -5.44 10.61
C LYS A 125 -0.63 -5.30 12.10
N LEU A 126 -0.99 -4.14 12.66
CA LEU A 126 -0.84 -3.81 14.07
C LEU A 126 -1.97 -4.40 14.91
N ALA A 127 -1.74 -4.62 16.21
CA ALA A 127 -2.72 -5.15 17.15
C ALA A 127 -3.85 -4.16 17.49
N SER A 128 -3.57 -2.86 17.36
CA SER A 128 -4.54 -1.79 17.56
C SER A 128 -4.30 -0.65 16.57
N PRO A 129 -5.35 0.08 16.15
CA PRO A 129 -5.19 1.24 15.28
C PRO A 129 -4.51 2.41 16.00
N VAL A 130 -3.80 3.21 15.22
CA VAL A 130 -3.14 4.47 15.58
C VAL A 130 -3.85 5.60 14.83
N ASN A 131 -4.77 6.30 15.51
CA ASN A 131 -5.68 7.24 14.84
C ASN A 131 -5.18 8.70 14.83
N ASN A 132 -4.21 9.06 15.66
CA ASN A 132 -3.75 10.44 15.86
C ASN A 132 -2.42 10.73 15.16
N VAL A 133 -2.11 9.99 14.10
CA VAL A 133 -0.88 10.13 13.34
C VAL A 133 -1.26 10.24 11.86
N PRO A 134 -0.89 11.33 11.16
CA PRO A 134 -1.05 11.41 9.72
C PRO A 134 -0.41 10.24 9.00
N LEU A 135 -1.12 9.69 8.01
CA LEU A 135 -0.69 8.54 7.22
C LEU A 135 0.26 8.99 6.09
N ALA A 136 1.13 8.09 5.67
CA ALA A 136 1.95 8.29 4.48
C ALA A 136 1.08 8.23 3.21
N THR A 137 1.24 9.22 2.34
CA THR A 137 0.68 9.20 0.98
C THR A 137 1.61 8.40 0.07
N LEU A 138 1.10 7.39 -0.63
CA LEU A 138 1.89 6.57 -1.56
C LEU A 138 1.84 7.13 -2.98
N ALA A 139 2.94 7.02 -3.73
CA ALA A 139 2.94 7.25 -5.16
C ALA A 139 2.10 6.18 -5.87
N THR A 140 1.11 6.60 -6.65
CA THR A 140 0.19 5.70 -7.37
C THR A 140 0.66 5.38 -8.78
N ASP A 141 1.57 6.19 -9.32
CA ASP A 141 2.14 6.10 -10.65
C ASP A 141 3.55 6.73 -10.66
N GLY A 142 4.23 6.61 -11.80
CA GLY A 142 5.63 7.04 -11.94
C GLY A 142 5.87 8.54 -12.11
N SER A 143 4.85 9.39 -11.97
CA SER A 143 5.01 10.86 -12.12
C SER A 143 6.01 11.47 -11.13
N ASN A 144 6.18 10.81 -9.97
CA ASN A 144 7.01 11.27 -8.88
C ASN A 144 8.40 10.61 -8.82
N ASP A 145 8.72 9.69 -9.74
CA ASP A 145 9.93 8.86 -9.69
C ASP A 145 11.16 9.56 -10.29
N ASN A 146 11.31 10.86 -10.02
CA ASN A 146 12.42 11.67 -10.49
C ASN A 146 12.69 12.85 -9.55
N GLY A 147 13.81 13.55 -9.78
CA GLY A 147 14.15 14.78 -9.08
C GLY A 147 14.92 14.50 -7.79
N THR A 148 14.56 15.20 -6.71
CA THR A 148 15.20 15.04 -5.40
C THR A 148 14.24 14.39 -4.43
N PHE A 149 14.77 13.42 -3.68
CA PHE A 149 14.03 12.69 -2.67
C PHE A 149 14.55 13.01 -1.28
N ASN A 150 13.66 12.96 -0.30
CA ASN A 150 14.00 12.95 1.12
C ASN A 150 14.08 11.50 1.58
N ILE A 151 15.17 11.19 2.28
CA ILE A 151 15.37 9.93 2.98
C ILE A 151 15.38 10.21 4.48
N MET A 152 14.88 9.28 5.28
CA MET A 152 14.86 9.41 6.73
C MET A 152 14.88 8.08 7.46
N GLY A 153 15.40 8.10 8.68
CA GLY A 153 15.34 6.96 9.58
C GLY A 153 16.23 7.09 10.81
N TRP A 154 16.27 5.99 11.57
CA TRP A 154 17.08 5.81 12.77
C TRP A 154 18.23 4.81 12.53
N GLY A 155 18.54 4.53 11.27
CA GLY A 155 19.68 3.72 10.87
C GLY A 155 21.00 4.41 11.18
N ALA A 156 22.09 3.69 10.93
CA ALA A 156 23.43 4.14 11.24
C ALA A 156 23.80 5.42 10.48
N ALA A 157 24.48 6.33 11.18
CA ALA A 157 24.99 7.58 10.62
C ALA A 157 26.24 7.39 9.73
N SER A 158 26.82 6.19 9.75
CA SER A 158 28.00 5.80 9.00
C SER A 158 27.94 4.30 8.75
N GLU A 159 28.55 3.84 7.66
CA GLU A 159 28.66 2.41 7.36
C GLU A 159 29.30 1.64 8.52
N GLY A 160 28.63 0.56 8.98
CA GLY A 160 29.08 -0.23 10.13
C GLY A 160 28.91 0.45 11.49
N GLY A 161 28.28 1.63 11.53
CA GLY A 161 27.99 2.37 12.75
C GLY A 161 26.78 1.83 13.52
N ALA A 162 26.54 2.41 14.70
CA ALA A 162 25.36 2.12 15.50
C ALA A 162 24.12 2.87 14.98
N GLN A 163 22.94 2.24 15.14
CA GLN A 163 21.65 2.90 14.95
C GLN A 163 21.51 4.13 15.86
N GLN A 164 20.73 5.09 15.39
CA GLN A 164 20.65 6.42 15.98
C GLN A 164 19.44 6.52 16.92
N ARG A 165 19.60 7.29 18.00
CA ARG A 165 18.51 7.60 18.94
C ARG A 165 17.50 8.57 18.34
N TYR A 166 18.00 9.55 17.59
CA TYR A 166 17.21 10.63 17.00
C TYR A 166 16.89 10.31 15.54
N LEU A 167 15.71 10.73 15.07
CA LEU A 167 15.32 10.63 13.67
C LEU A 167 16.15 11.61 12.86
N LEU A 168 16.73 11.11 11.78
CA LEU A 168 17.59 11.88 10.90
C LEU A 168 16.97 11.88 9.50
N LYS A 169 17.28 12.93 8.74
CA LYS A 169 16.81 13.13 7.37
C LYS A 169 17.94 13.62 6.47
N ALA A 170 17.89 13.29 5.19
CA ALA A 170 18.78 13.83 4.18
C ALA A 170 18.08 13.91 2.82
N GLN A 171 18.76 14.48 1.82
CA GLN A 171 18.27 14.54 0.45
C GLN A 171 19.22 13.85 -0.52
N VAL A 172 18.66 13.08 -1.44
CA VAL A 172 19.39 12.37 -2.48
C VAL A 172 18.73 12.60 -3.84
N PRO A 173 19.49 12.82 -4.92
CA PRO A 173 18.93 12.95 -6.25
C PRO A 173 18.62 11.57 -6.86
N PHE A 174 17.62 11.55 -7.72
CA PHE A 174 17.28 10.43 -8.59
C PHE A 174 18.45 10.05 -9.49
N ILE A 175 18.61 8.74 -9.72
CA ILE A 175 19.55 8.16 -10.67
C ILE A 175 18.76 7.22 -11.59
N SER A 176 18.90 7.42 -12.91
CA SER A 176 18.26 6.54 -13.90
C SER A 176 18.74 5.09 -13.79
N ASP A 177 17.87 4.14 -14.13
CA ASP A 177 18.18 2.70 -14.13
C ASP A 177 19.43 2.40 -14.95
N ALA A 178 19.60 3.04 -16.10
CA ALA A 178 20.78 2.89 -16.95
C ALA A 178 22.07 3.31 -16.22
N THR A 179 22.05 4.47 -15.55
CA THR A 179 23.19 4.95 -14.75
C THR A 179 23.43 4.05 -13.54
N CYS A 180 22.38 3.58 -12.90
CA CYS A 180 22.49 2.70 -11.74
C CYS A 180 23.11 1.36 -12.13
N LYS A 181 22.61 0.71 -13.18
CA LYS A 181 23.19 -0.53 -13.74
C LYS A 181 24.64 -0.37 -14.17
N ALA A 182 25.01 0.82 -14.69
CA ALA A 182 26.37 1.14 -15.08
C ALA A 182 27.37 1.22 -13.90
N ALA A 183 26.89 1.28 -12.65
CA ALA A 183 27.75 1.16 -11.46
C ALA A 183 28.39 -0.24 -11.29
N GLY A 184 27.93 -1.23 -12.08
CA GLY A 184 28.47 -2.58 -12.13
C GLY A 184 28.19 -3.42 -10.88
N GLY A 185 28.75 -4.63 -10.78
CA GLY A 185 28.53 -5.50 -9.63
C GLY A 185 27.06 -5.92 -9.49
N SER A 186 26.50 -5.83 -8.28
CA SER A 186 25.10 -6.20 -7.99
C SER A 186 24.10 -5.31 -8.71
N TYR A 187 24.47 -4.06 -9.02
CA TYR A 187 23.63 -3.10 -9.74
C TYR A 187 23.30 -3.53 -11.17
N SER A 188 24.09 -4.40 -11.79
CA SER A 188 23.76 -4.95 -13.10
C SER A 188 22.48 -5.82 -13.08
N GLY A 189 22.07 -6.29 -11.91
CA GLY A 189 20.83 -7.06 -11.70
C GLY A 189 19.61 -6.23 -11.31
N LEU A 190 19.69 -4.88 -11.35
CA LEU A 190 18.57 -4.00 -11.01
C LEU A 190 17.32 -4.34 -11.81
N VAL A 191 16.18 -4.47 -11.15
CA VAL A 191 14.90 -4.85 -11.74
C VAL A 191 14.09 -3.61 -12.12
N ASP A 192 13.99 -3.35 -13.42
CA ASP A 192 13.28 -2.19 -13.96
C ASP A 192 11.82 -2.18 -13.51
N ALA A 193 11.30 -0.97 -13.20
CA ALA A 193 9.95 -0.73 -12.70
C ALA A 193 9.60 -1.37 -11.33
N GLU A 194 10.53 -2.13 -10.71
CA GLU A 194 10.39 -2.61 -9.33
C GLU A 194 11.38 -1.91 -8.38
N GLU A 195 12.48 -1.40 -8.90
CA GLU A 195 13.55 -0.77 -8.13
C GLU A 195 13.87 0.62 -8.70
N ILE A 196 14.19 1.56 -7.82
CA ILE A 196 14.57 2.93 -8.15
C ILE A 196 15.86 3.30 -7.41
N CYS A 197 16.79 3.95 -8.10
CA CYS A 197 18.06 4.36 -7.51
C CYS A 197 18.08 5.85 -7.15
N ALA A 198 18.73 6.17 -6.04
CA ALA A 198 18.99 7.53 -5.62
C ALA A 198 20.31 7.64 -4.87
N GLY A 199 21.01 8.76 -5.05
CA GLY A 199 22.29 8.99 -4.36
C GLY A 199 23.14 10.04 -5.05
N LEU A 200 24.16 10.51 -4.32
CA LEU A 200 25.16 11.41 -4.89
C LEU A 200 26.25 10.60 -5.58
N THR A 201 26.67 10.99 -6.78
CA THR A 201 27.76 10.31 -7.51
C THR A 201 29.05 10.25 -6.69
N GLN A 202 29.35 11.31 -5.94
CA GLN A 202 30.50 11.37 -5.04
C GLN A 202 30.32 10.61 -3.71
N GLY A 203 29.15 10.02 -3.47
CA GLY A 203 28.78 9.43 -2.18
C GLY A 203 28.57 10.49 -1.09
N GLY A 204 28.76 10.09 0.17
CA GLY A 204 28.66 10.95 1.34
C GLY A 204 27.25 11.19 1.88
N VAL A 205 26.20 10.90 1.09
CA VAL A 205 24.81 10.92 1.57
C VAL A 205 24.06 9.66 1.13
N ASP A 206 23.51 8.92 2.10
CA ASP A 206 22.74 7.69 1.85
C ASP A 206 21.96 7.23 3.09
N THR A 207 21.02 6.32 2.89
CA THR A 207 20.45 5.47 3.95
C THR A 207 21.43 4.37 4.34
N CYS A 208 21.31 3.84 5.56
CA CYS A 208 22.26 2.83 6.02
C CYS A 208 21.63 1.79 6.94
N GLN A 209 22.46 0.95 7.58
CA GLN A 209 21.99 -0.17 8.40
C GLN A 209 20.97 0.31 9.44
N GLY A 210 19.76 -0.21 9.37
CA GLY A 210 18.66 0.19 10.25
C GLY A 210 17.60 1.11 9.63
N ASP A 211 17.86 1.66 8.45
CA ASP A 211 16.88 2.42 7.66
C ASP A 211 16.06 1.51 6.72
N SER A 212 16.52 0.27 6.47
CA SER A 212 15.83 -0.75 5.69
C SER A 212 14.34 -0.78 5.95
N GLY A 213 13.53 -0.76 4.89
CA GLY A 213 12.06 -0.69 4.96
C GLY A 213 11.49 0.70 5.23
N GLY A 214 12.32 1.70 5.57
CA GLY A 214 11.92 3.08 5.72
C GLY A 214 11.46 3.72 4.39
N PRO A 215 10.66 4.80 4.46
CA PRO A 215 10.18 5.49 3.27
C PRO A 215 11.25 6.41 2.66
N MET A 216 11.31 6.44 1.33
CA MET A 216 11.89 7.55 0.56
C MET A 216 10.74 8.37 -0.04
N THR A 217 10.78 9.70 0.11
CA THR A 217 9.64 10.57 -0.26
C THR A 217 10.04 11.71 -1.19
N LYS A 218 9.10 12.17 -2.03
CA LYS A 218 9.22 13.40 -2.82
C LYS A 218 8.26 14.45 -2.28
N THR A 219 8.72 15.69 -2.15
CA THR A 219 7.86 16.83 -1.80
C THR A 219 7.15 17.35 -3.06
N VAL A 220 5.82 17.30 -3.08
CA VAL A 220 4.98 17.81 -4.17
C VAL A 220 3.95 18.75 -3.58
N ASN A 221 4.00 20.04 -3.94
CA ASN A 221 3.09 21.08 -3.42
C ASN A 221 2.99 21.07 -1.88
N GLY A 222 4.13 20.86 -1.19
CA GLY A 222 4.20 20.78 0.27
C GLY A 222 3.75 19.45 0.89
N THR A 223 3.30 18.48 0.08
CA THR A 223 2.94 17.13 0.53
C THR A 223 4.09 16.16 0.29
N GLN A 224 4.40 15.32 1.28
CA GLN A 224 5.35 14.22 1.10
C GLN A 224 4.63 13.03 0.48
N ILE A 225 5.09 12.59 -0.68
CA ILE A 225 4.62 11.39 -1.37
C ILE A 225 5.72 10.33 -1.28
N GLN A 226 5.42 9.17 -0.72
CA GLN A 226 6.35 8.06 -0.65
C GLN A 226 6.52 7.42 -2.03
N VAL A 227 7.74 7.52 -2.55
CA VAL A 227 8.14 7.03 -3.88
C VAL A 227 8.98 5.75 -3.78
N GLY A 228 9.61 5.52 -2.63
CA GLY A 228 10.49 4.37 -2.42
C GLY A 228 10.38 3.73 -1.04
N ILE A 229 10.88 2.51 -0.94
CA ILE A 229 11.12 1.75 0.30
C ILE A 229 12.60 1.40 0.33
N VAL A 230 13.34 1.78 1.37
CA VAL A 230 14.78 1.46 1.50
C VAL A 230 14.99 -0.05 1.41
N SER A 231 15.79 -0.50 0.45
CA SER A 231 15.93 -1.94 0.14
C SER A 231 17.37 -2.42 0.29
N TRP A 232 18.29 -1.98 -0.57
CA TRP A 232 19.67 -2.45 -0.56
C TRP A 232 20.67 -1.44 -1.16
N GLY A 233 21.96 -1.76 -1.06
CA GLY A 233 23.06 -1.01 -1.64
C GLY A 233 24.40 -1.71 -1.42
N GLU A 234 25.42 -1.39 -2.21
CA GLU A 234 26.79 -1.92 -1.99
C GLU A 234 27.57 -1.02 -1.02
N GLY A 235 27.30 -1.21 0.28
CA GLY A 235 27.75 -0.31 1.33
C GLY A 235 26.80 0.89 1.48
N CYS A 236 27.16 1.87 2.31
CA CYS A 236 26.38 3.10 2.48
C CYS A 236 27.21 4.30 2.05
N ALA A 237 26.63 5.17 1.22
CA ALA A 237 27.21 6.47 0.85
C ALA A 237 28.61 6.38 0.21
N ARG A 238 28.96 5.26 -0.42
CA ARG A 238 30.24 5.11 -1.12
C ARG A 238 30.18 5.83 -2.47
N PRO A 239 31.27 6.43 -2.95
CA PRO A 239 31.32 7.04 -4.29
C PRO A 239 30.93 6.02 -5.38
N GLY A 240 30.02 6.42 -6.28
CA GLY A 240 29.54 5.59 -7.38
C GLY A 240 28.68 4.39 -6.97
N LYS A 241 28.24 4.30 -5.71
CA LYS A 241 27.43 3.20 -5.18
C LYS A 241 26.14 3.77 -4.60
N PRO A 242 25.11 3.97 -5.43
CA PRO A 242 23.87 4.57 -4.97
C PRO A 242 23.06 3.60 -4.11
N GLY A 243 22.12 4.16 -3.33
CA GLY A 243 21.10 3.38 -2.66
C GLY A 243 20.03 2.91 -3.64
N VAL A 244 19.51 1.70 -3.41
CA VAL A 244 18.41 1.11 -4.16
C VAL A 244 17.20 0.97 -3.25
N TYR A 245 16.07 1.39 -3.79
CA TYR A 245 14.78 1.43 -3.10
C TYR A 245 13.77 0.65 -3.93
N SER A 246 12.84 -0.05 -3.31
CA SER A 246 11.69 -0.58 -4.06
C SER A 246 10.84 0.57 -4.55
N GLN A 247 10.51 0.58 -5.84
CA GLN A 247 9.74 1.63 -6.50
C GLN A 247 8.25 1.45 -6.18
N VAL A 248 7.72 2.35 -5.33
CA VAL A 248 6.34 2.23 -4.79
C VAL A 248 5.29 2.28 -5.90
N SER A 249 5.48 3.14 -6.90
CA SER A 249 4.57 3.29 -8.03
C SER A 249 4.38 2.00 -8.84
N GLY A 250 5.48 1.30 -9.14
CA GLY A 250 5.46 0.02 -9.86
C GLY A 250 4.82 -1.12 -9.05
N MET A 251 4.82 -0.99 -7.72
CA MET A 251 4.24 -1.96 -6.80
C MET A 251 2.87 -1.55 -6.25
N TYR A 252 2.38 -0.35 -6.59
CA TYR A 252 1.25 0.28 -5.92
C TYR A 252 0.01 -0.60 -5.94
N THR A 253 -0.32 -1.21 -7.09
CA THR A 253 -1.47 -2.12 -7.23
C THR A 253 -1.39 -3.29 -6.25
N ASN A 254 -0.20 -3.89 -6.09
CA ASN A 254 0.00 -5.03 -5.19
C ASN A 254 -0.02 -4.62 -3.72
N ILE A 255 0.61 -3.49 -3.39
CA ILE A 255 0.57 -2.91 -2.04
C ILE A 255 -0.87 -2.57 -1.66
N LYS A 256 -1.64 -1.95 -2.57
CA LYS A 256 -3.05 -1.63 -2.37
C LYS A 256 -3.89 -2.88 -2.13
N ALA A 257 -3.72 -3.92 -2.95
CA ALA A 257 -4.40 -5.19 -2.75
C ALA A 257 -4.07 -5.84 -1.39
N GLY A 258 -2.82 -5.77 -0.95
CA GLY A 258 -2.40 -6.23 0.38
C GLY A 258 -3.00 -5.39 1.51
N LEU A 259 -3.05 -4.07 1.37
CA LEU A 259 -3.68 -3.18 2.34
C LEU A 259 -5.14 -3.52 2.50
N ASP A 260 -5.83 -3.70 1.39
CA ASP A 260 -7.22 -4.06 1.34
C ASP A 260 -7.51 -5.42 2.02
N GLN A 261 -6.67 -6.43 1.74
CA GLN A 261 -6.72 -7.72 2.42
C GLN A 261 -6.58 -7.59 3.94
N LEU A 262 -5.66 -6.75 4.42
CA LEU A 262 -5.38 -6.62 5.86
C LEU A 262 -6.38 -5.73 6.61
N THR A 263 -6.98 -4.76 5.94
CA THR A 263 -7.87 -3.74 6.53
C THR A 263 -9.35 -4.01 6.31
N GLY A 264 -9.67 -5.00 5.48
CA GLY A 264 -11.04 -5.38 5.18
C GLY A 264 -11.76 -4.38 4.27
N THR A 265 -11.04 -3.48 3.59
CA THR A 265 -11.63 -2.45 2.71
C THR A 265 -11.58 -2.74 1.21
N VAL A 266 -10.94 -3.83 0.74
CA VAL A 266 -11.32 -4.53 -0.51
C VAL A 266 -11.04 -6.03 -0.31
N PRO A 267 -11.89 -6.96 -0.79
CA PRO A 267 -11.52 -8.37 -0.86
C PRO A 267 -10.74 -8.64 -2.17
N PRO A 268 -9.52 -9.19 -2.14
CA PRO A 268 -8.98 -9.93 -3.27
C PRO A 268 -8.99 -11.42 -2.92
N GLY A 269 -10.02 -12.07 -3.43
CA GLY A 269 -10.56 -13.35 -2.96
C GLY A 269 -11.87 -13.04 -2.27
N GLY A 270 -12.99 -13.51 -2.82
CA GLY A 270 -14.27 -13.40 -2.13
C GLY A 270 -14.24 -14.11 -0.77
N CYS A 271 -15.41 -14.39 -0.20
CA CYS A 271 -15.48 -15.01 1.13
C CYS A 271 -14.57 -16.26 1.29
N GLY A 272 -14.26 -16.95 0.20
CA GLY A 272 -13.48 -18.18 0.13
C GLY A 272 -14.18 -19.35 0.81
N LYS A 273 -15.43 -19.15 1.26
CA LYS A 273 -16.20 -20.15 2.00
C LYS A 273 -17.14 -20.86 1.06
N SER A 274 -17.23 -22.17 1.28
CA SER A 274 -18.13 -23.05 0.58
C SER A 274 -19.40 -23.27 1.40
N PHE A 275 -20.55 -23.17 0.75
CA PHE A 275 -21.86 -23.42 1.33
C PHE A 275 -22.56 -24.48 0.50
N THR A 276 -22.90 -25.60 1.13
CA THR A 276 -23.46 -26.77 0.45
C THR A 276 -24.90 -26.99 0.88
N ASN A 277 -25.77 -27.31 -0.08
CA ASN A 277 -27.05 -27.95 0.20
C ASN A 277 -27.03 -29.34 -0.43
N GLY A 278 -27.07 -30.36 0.43
CA GLY A 278 -27.15 -31.77 0.04
C GLY A 278 -28.52 -32.40 0.26
N THR A 279 -29.58 -31.58 0.36
CA THR A 279 -30.95 -32.08 0.43
C THR A 279 -31.50 -32.25 -0.98
N ASP A 280 -31.96 -33.45 -1.28
CA ASP A 280 -32.60 -33.77 -2.55
C ASP A 280 -33.77 -32.84 -2.84
N VAL A 281 -33.77 -32.23 -4.03
CA VAL A 281 -34.92 -31.50 -4.58
C VAL A 281 -35.35 -32.15 -5.88
N ASN A 282 -36.50 -32.83 -5.86
CA ASN A 282 -37.06 -33.46 -7.05
C ASN A 282 -37.27 -32.42 -8.16
N ILE A 283 -36.95 -32.79 -9.38
CA ILE A 283 -37.21 -32.05 -10.62
C ILE A 283 -38.29 -32.85 -11.38
N PRO A 284 -39.58 -32.54 -11.18
CA PRO A 284 -40.64 -33.09 -12.02
C PRO A 284 -40.56 -32.59 -13.46
N ASP A 285 -41.10 -33.41 -14.37
CA ASP A 285 -41.15 -33.15 -15.81
C ASP A 285 -41.78 -31.78 -16.12
N ASN A 286 -41.12 -30.99 -16.98
CA ASN A 286 -41.57 -29.66 -17.42
C ASN A 286 -41.81 -28.64 -16.29
N THR A 287 -41.12 -28.79 -15.16
CA THR A 287 -41.25 -27.85 -14.04
C THR A 287 -39.98 -27.03 -13.79
N THR A 288 -40.09 -26.07 -12.89
CA THR A 288 -38.94 -25.31 -12.39
C THR A 288 -38.93 -25.41 -10.88
N VAL A 289 -37.78 -25.79 -10.33
CA VAL A 289 -37.59 -25.98 -8.89
C VAL A 289 -36.40 -25.16 -8.41
N THR A 290 -36.30 -24.99 -7.10
CA THR A 290 -35.25 -24.17 -6.51
C THR A 290 -34.71 -24.81 -5.23
N SER A 291 -33.39 -24.87 -5.13
CA SER A 291 -32.66 -25.23 -3.90
C SER A 291 -31.93 -24.00 -3.36
N THR A 292 -31.85 -23.84 -2.03
CA THR A 292 -31.27 -22.63 -1.40
C THR A 292 -30.10 -22.99 -0.49
N VAL A 293 -29.04 -22.19 -0.51
CA VAL A 293 -28.00 -22.14 0.52
C VAL A 293 -27.99 -20.76 1.19
N THR A 294 -27.75 -20.70 2.50
CA THR A 294 -27.58 -19.43 3.21
C THR A 294 -26.10 -19.20 3.49
N ALA A 295 -25.51 -18.27 2.77
CA ALA A 295 -24.13 -17.85 2.99
C ALA A 295 -24.05 -16.88 4.16
N SER A 296 -23.14 -17.14 5.10
CA SER A 296 -22.93 -16.30 6.29
C SER A 296 -21.47 -16.30 6.75
N GLY A 297 -21.12 -15.31 7.56
CA GLY A 297 -19.75 -15.17 8.08
C GLY A 297 -18.73 -14.70 7.03
N CYS A 298 -19.19 -14.06 5.95
CA CYS A 298 -18.36 -13.36 4.97
C CYS A 298 -18.31 -11.86 5.28
N SER A 299 -17.20 -11.20 4.99
CA SER A 299 -17.08 -9.74 5.01
C SER A 299 -16.98 -9.22 3.57
N GLY A 300 -18.05 -8.63 3.05
CA GLY A 300 -18.06 -7.97 1.74
C GLY A 300 -18.63 -8.80 0.58
N ALA A 301 -18.11 -8.53 -0.62
CA ALA A 301 -18.57 -9.12 -1.87
C ALA A 301 -18.07 -10.56 -2.09
N ALA A 302 -18.75 -11.30 -2.97
CA ALA A 302 -18.32 -12.61 -3.44
C ALA A 302 -17.13 -12.52 -4.40
N SER A 303 -16.51 -13.66 -4.74
CA SER A 303 -15.30 -13.72 -5.55
C SER A 303 -15.60 -13.50 -7.04
N GLY A 304 -14.68 -12.84 -7.74
CA GLY A 304 -14.67 -12.80 -9.21
C GLY A 304 -14.35 -14.14 -9.88
N SER A 305 -13.93 -15.13 -9.10
CA SER A 305 -13.67 -16.52 -9.51
C SER A 305 -14.47 -17.53 -8.67
N SER A 306 -15.68 -17.14 -8.24
CA SER A 306 -16.56 -17.99 -7.45
C SER A 306 -16.86 -19.30 -8.18
N LYS A 307 -17.03 -20.39 -7.42
CA LYS A 307 -17.29 -21.72 -7.97
C LYS A 307 -18.67 -22.22 -7.59
N VAL A 308 -19.38 -22.78 -8.55
CA VAL A 308 -20.66 -23.47 -8.33
C VAL A 308 -20.49 -24.92 -8.76
N GLU A 309 -20.35 -25.82 -7.80
CA GLU A 309 -20.32 -27.26 -8.04
C GLU A 309 -21.75 -27.80 -7.97
N VAL A 310 -22.19 -28.49 -9.02
CA VAL A 310 -23.56 -28.96 -9.19
C VAL A 310 -23.55 -30.44 -9.49
N HIS A 311 -24.33 -31.19 -8.70
CA HIS A 311 -24.64 -32.61 -8.89
C HIS A 311 -26.15 -32.76 -9.08
N ILE A 312 -26.58 -32.91 -10.34
CA ILE A 312 -27.97 -33.14 -10.71
C ILE A 312 -28.07 -34.52 -11.34
N VAL A 313 -28.97 -35.34 -10.82
CA VAL A 313 -29.35 -36.61 -11.43
C VAL A 313 -30.52 -36.34 -12.38
N HIS A 314 -30.36 -36.64 -13.66
CA HIS A 314 -31.40 -36.46 -14.67
C HIS A 314 -31.09 -37.34 -15.87
N THR A 315 -32.13 -37.92 -16.50
CA THR A 315 -31.94 -38.80 -17.66
C THR A 315 -31.28 -38.05 -18.80
N TYR A 316 -31.79 -36.89 -19.24
CA TYR A 316 -31.16 -36.07 -20.28
C TYR A 316 -30.89 -34.64 -19.81
N ILE A 317 -29.62 -34.25 -19.74
CA ILE A 317 -29.23 -32.90 -19.30
C ILE A 317 -29.44 -31.83 -20.35
N GLY A 318 -29.67 -32.22 -21.61
CA GLY A 318 -30.09 -31.32 -22.69
C GLY A 318 -31.44 -30.65 -22.46
N ASP A 319 -32.21 -31.11 -21.47
CA ASP A 319 -33.52 -30.55 -21.16
C ASP A 319 -33.43 -29.42 -20.13
N LEU A 320 -32.33 -29.37 -19.38
CA LEU A 320 -32.20 -28.51 -18.22
C LEU A 320 -31.67 -27.12 -18.56
N ILE A 321 -32.21 -26.12 -17.88
CA ILE A 321 -31.59 -24.81 -17.68
C ILE A 321 -31.27 -24.68 -16.19
N VAL A 322 -30.00 -24.45 -15.87
CA VAL A 322 -29.53 -24.28 -14.49
C VAL A 322 -29.06 -22.84 -14.30
N THR A 323 -29.65 -22.16 -13.33
CA THR A 323 -29.38 -20.74 -13.05
C THR A 323 -29.05 -20.55 -11.58
N LEU A 324 -27.91 -19.90 -11.30
CA LEU A 324 -27.62 -19.36 -9.97
C LEU A 324 -28.33 -18.00 -9.83
N ILE A 325 -29.00 -17.80 -8.70
CA ILE A 325 -29.66 -16.53 -8.35
C ILE A 325 -29.02 -15.98 -7.07
N ALA A 326 -28.54 -14.74 -7.16
CA ALA A 326 -27.90 -14.01 -6.08
C ALA A 326 -28.91 -13.45 -5.06
N PRO A 327 -28.47 -13.03 -3.85
CA PRO A 327 -29.35 -12.50 -2.82
C PRO A 327 -30.15 -11.26 -3.24
N ASP A 328 -29.62 -10.48 -4.18
CA ASP A 328 -30.26 -9.29 -4.76
C ASP A 328 -31.24 -9.63 -5.91
N GLY A 329 -31.27 -10.89 -6.36
CA GLY A 329 -32.09 -11.38 -7.47
C GLY A 329 -31.37 -11.47 -8.82
N SER A 330 -30.10 -11.06 -8.92
CA SER A 330 -29.28 -11.18 -10.13
C SER A 330 -29.13 -12.65 -10.55
N ARG A 331 -29.14 -12.92 -11.86
CA ARG A 331 -29.24 -14.30 -12.42
C ARG A 331 -28.02 -14.64 -13.29
N TYR A 332 -27.46 -15.82 -13.08
CA TYR A 332 -26.29 -16.34 -13.79
C TYR A 332 -26.59 -17.73 -14.33
N VAL A 333 -26.70 -17.86 -15.66
CA VAL A 333 -26.96 -19.14 -16.30
C VAL A 333 -25.68 -19.98 -16.30
N LEU A 334 -25.74 -21.15 -15.68
CA LEU A 334 -24.62 -22.09 -15.56
C LEU A 334 -24.68 -23.14 -16.67
N HIS A 335 -25.88 -23.65 -16.93
CA HIS A 335 -26.15 -24.65 -17.95
C HIS A 335 -27.39 -24.26 -18.74
N ASN A 336 -27.34 -24.43 -20.07
CA ASN A 336 -28.45 -24.08 -20.94
C ASN A 336 -28.62 -25.14 -22.03
N ARG A 337 -29.37 -26.20 -21.72
CA ARG A 337 -29.79 -27.24 -22.65
C ARG A 337 -28.65 -27.84 -23.48
N ALA A 338 -27.46 -27.87 -22.90
CA ALA A 338 -26.26 -28.45 -23.50
C ALA A 338 -26.14 -29.94 -23.11
N GLY A 339 -25.34 -30.72 -23.84
CA GLY A 339 -25.08 -32.12 -23.52
C GLY A 339 -26.06 -33.14 -24.12
N GLY A 340 -27.20 -32.69 -24.68
CA GLY A 340 -28.13 -33.56 -25.41
C GLY A 340 -28.67 -34.68 -24.53
N SER A 341 -28.56 -35.92 -25.00
CA SER A 341 -29.04 -37.12 -24.30
C SER A 341 -28.04 -37.68 -23.27
N ALA A 342 -27.09 -36.88 -22.79
CA ALA A 342 -26.19 -37.30 -21.73
C ALA A 342 -26.89 -37.26 -20.37
N ASP A 343 -26.60 -38.25 -19.54
CA ASP A 343 -27.14 -38.34 -18.18
C ASP A 343 -26.33 -37.48 -17.21
N ASN A 344 -27.04 -36.85 -16.26
CA ASN A 344 -26.53 -36.17 -15.07
C ASN A 344 -25.58 -34.98 -15.31
N ILE A 345 -25.69 -33.96 -14.45
CA ILE A 345 -24.71 -32.86 -14.40
C ILE A 345 -23.83 -33.11 -13.18
N ASN A 346 -22.53 -33.30 -13.40
CA ASN A 346 -21.51 -33.37 -12.37
C ASN A 346 -20.39 -32.41 -12.75
N GLN A 347 -20.63 -31.12 -12.53
CA GLN A 347 -19.76 -30.06 -13.07
C GLN A 347 -19.57 -28.93 -12.07
N THR A 348 -18.37 -28.34 -12.10
CA THR A 348 -18.07 -27.08 -11.44
C THR A 348 -18.03 -25.95 -12.47
N TYR A 349 -18.84 -24.92 -12.25
CA TYR A 349 -18.86 -23.69 -13.04
C TYR A 349 -18.07 -22.60 -12.32
N THR A 350 -17.33 -21.79 -13.06
CA THR A 350 -16.68 -20.58 -12.52
C THR A 350 -17.48 -19.35 -12.95
N VAL A 351 -17.88 -18.53 -11.99
CA VAL A 351 -18.74 -17.37 -12.20
C VAL A 351 -18.12 -16.15 -11.54
N ASN A 352 -18.13 -15.02 -12.24
CA ASN A 352 -17.74 -13.74 -11.66
C ASN A 352 -18.91 -13.18 -10.85
N LEU A 353 -18.79 -13.23 -9.51
CA LEU A 353 -19.78 -12.71 -8.57
C LEU A 353 -19.23 -11.51 -7.78
N SER A 354 -18.19 -10.84 -8.28
CA SER A 354 -17.54 -9.74 -7.55
C SER A 354 -18.42 -8.50 -7.34
N SER A 355 -19.53 -8.38 -8.07
CA SER A 355 -20.58 -7.37 -7.84
C SER A 355 -21.54 -7.74 -6.71
N GLU A 356 -21.58 -9.00 -6.29
CA GLU A 356 -22.62 -9.53 -5.41
C GLU A 356 -22.18 -9.53 -3.95
N THR A 357 -23.12 -9.26 -3.04
CA THR A 357 -22.86 -9.45 -1.61
C THR A 357 -22.75 -10.94 -1.30
N ALA A 358 -21.66 -11.37 -0.65
CA ALA A 358 -21.42 -12.80 -0.40
C ALA A 358 -22.44 -13.40 0.59
N ASN A 359 -22.78 -12.68 1.66
CA ASN A 359 -23.78 -13.13 2.64
C ASN A 359 -25.19 -13.00 2.07
N GLY A 360 -26.03 -14.01 2.33
CA GLY A 360 -27.44 -13.99 1.95
C GLY A 360 -27.94 -15.34 1.47
N ALA A 361 -29.20 -15.36 1.04
CA ALA A 361 -29.83 -16.54 0.47
C ALA A 361 -29.48 -16.63 -1.02
N TRP A 362 -28.65 -17.60 -1.38
CA TRP A 362 -28.33 -17.95 -2.75
C TRP A 362 -29.19 -19.12 -3.20
N LYS A 363 -29.66 -19.08 -4.44
CA LYS A 363 -30.57 -20.10 -4.97
C LYS A 363 -30.03 -20.73 -6.23
N LEU A 364 -30.13 -22.05 -6.33
CA LEU A 364 -29.95 -22.79 -7.58
C LEU A 364 -31.33 -23.11 -8.12
N GLU A 365 -31.69 -22.49 -9.24
CA GLU A 365 -32.92 -22.74 -9.98
C GLU A 365 -32.63 -23.72 -11.11
N VAL A 366 -33.41 -24.81 -11.18
CA VAL A 366 -33.31 -25.79 -12.26
C VAL A 366 -34.66 -25.90 -12.91
N ALA A 367 -34.69 -25.62 -14.22
CA ALA A 367 -35.87 -25.74 -15.04
C ALA A 367 -35.69 -26.87 -16.04
N ASP A 368 -36.60 -27.83 -16.01
CA ASP A 368 -36.76 -28.81 -17.08
C ASP A 368 -37.65 -28.20 -18.17
N LYS A 369 -37.19 -28.29 -19.42
CA LYS A 369 -37.81 -27.68 -20.61
C LYS A 369 -38.14 -28.71 -21.69
N ALA A 370 -38.08 -29.99 -21.40
CA ALA A 370 -38.56 -31.03 -22.30
C ALA A 370 -39.50 -32.00 -21.56
N SER A 371 -40.15 -32.88 -22.31
CA SER A 371 -41.09 -33.86 -21.78
C SER A 371 -40.44 -35.20 -21.48
N ALA A 372 -41.03 -35.93 -20.54
CA ALA A 372 -40.79 -37.34 -20.18
C ALA A 372 -39.64 -37.60 -19.20
N ASP A 373 -38.63 -36.75 -19.16
CA ASP A 373 -37.50 -36.93 -18.26
C ASP A 373 -37.73 -36.26 -16.91
N THR A 374 -37.22 -36.87 -15.84
CA THR A 374 -37.34 -36.34 -14.48
C THR A 374 -36.03 -36.58 -13.76
N GLY A 375 -35.83 -35.88 -12.64
CA GLY A 375 -34.61 -36.04 -11.87
C GLY A 375 -34.66 -35.39 -10.50
N LYS A 376 -33.48 -35.04 -10.00
CA LYS A 376 -33.33 -34.30 -8.75
C LYS A 376 -32.03 -33.49 -8.74
N ILE A 377 -32.06 -32.36 -8.05
CA ILE A 377 -30.85 -31.75 -7.53
C ILE A 377 -30.41 -32.63 -6.35
N ASP A 378 -29.28 -33.31 -6.49
CA ASP A 378 -28.74 -34.20 -5.46
C ASP A 378 -27.94 -33.38 -4.45
N THR A 379 -26.91 -32.68 -4.91
CA THR A 379 -26.15 -31.73 -4.09
C THR A 379 -25.66 -30.55 -4.92
N TRP A 380 -25.42 -29.43 -4.26
CA TRP A 380 -24.66 -28.34 -4.87
C TRP A 380 -23.92 -27.52 -3.81
N THR A 381 -22.78 -26.98 -4.21
CA THR A 381 -21.91 -26.16 -3.37
C THR A 381 -21.58 -24.85 -4.07
N LEU A 382 -21.83 -23.74 -3.37
CA LEU A 382 -21.40 -22.41 -3.77
C LEU A 382 -20.17 -22.00 -2.97
N THR A 383 -19.08 -21.69 -3.64
CA THR A 383 -17.91 -21.04 -3.06
C THR A 383 -17.88 -19.59 -3.50
N VAL A 384 -18.25 -18.69 -2.57
CA VAL A 384 -18.25 -17.23 -2.77
C VAL A 384 -17.00 -16.57 -2.25
#